data_AF-A0A0B2A2Q5-F1
#
_entry.id   AF-A0A0B2A2Q5-F1
#
_cell.length_a   1.000
_cell.length_b   1.000
_cell.length_c   1.000
_cell.angle_alpha   90.00
_cell.angle_beta   90.00
_cell.angle_gamma   90.00
#
_symmetry.space_group_name_H-M   'P 1'
#
loop_
_entity.id
_entity.type
_entity.pdbx_description
1 polymer ?
#
loop_
_entity_poly.entity_id
_entity_poly.type
_entity_poly.pdbx_seq_one_letter_code
_entity_poly.pdbx_strand_id
1 'polypeptide(L)'
;MHRHKPGIHDQGDIMTDTIARTERRAQTGSRTAWRVLGALVLVHFALLFTSITFEAMVDPAATPAQVAHAYAHIDPALASFGMYLETGAFLVFAVAAALAFRLFATRPGVARHAATAFIVLATAYVAATIAVGFPPAVAAIHAAHLGADPVAIAMVNNIRNAGYVLQVATYAAATIALGVSSIAGRTRVWWGWGAAIIGTLTLIAGAVDPNLPGMLTMAWWVVLAVSVLVRPPVARAAVATPDDKVGDQGAL
;
A
#
# COMPACT_ATOMS: atom_id res chain seq x y z
N MET A 1 -64.17 -1.86 -28.24
CA MET A 1 -62.70 -1.94 -28.14
C MET A 1 -62.18 -0.72 -27.39
N HIS A 2 -62.04 -0.80 -26.06
CA HIS A 2 -61.43 0.27 -25.27
C HIS A 2 -59.91 0.05 -25.22
N ARG A 3 -59.15 0.92 -25.90
CA ARG A 3 -57.70 1.01 -25.71
C ARG A 3 -57.42 1.59 -24.33
N HIS A 4 -56.94 0.75 -23.42
CA HIS A 4 -56.39 1.16 -22.14
C HIS A 4 -55.14 2.03 -22.41
N LYS A 5 -55.21 3.32 -22.09
CA LYS A 5 -54.02 4.20 -22.14
C LYS A 5 -53.15 3.83 -20.94
N PRO A 6 -51.88 3.39 -21.12
CA PRO A 6 -50.98 3.19 -20.01
C PRO A 6 -50.87 4.49 -19.22
N GLY A 7 -51.20 4.42 -17.93
CA GLY A 7 -51.22 5.57 -17.05
C GLY A 7 -49.81 6.13 -16.88
N ILE A 8 -49.71 7.47 -16.94
CA ILE A 8 -48.47 8.25 -16.72
C ILE A 8 -47.80 7.92 -15.36
N HIS A 9 -48.51 7.26 -14.45
CA HIS A 9 -47.98 6.77 -13.17
C HIS A 9 -46.90 5.68 -13.30
N ASP A 10 -46.87 4.90 -14.39
CA ASP A 10 -45.93 3.77 -14.51
C ASP A 10 -44.49 4.22 -14.84
N GLN A 11 -44.33 5.41 -15.44
CA GLN A 11 -43.01 5.90 -15.87
C GLN A 11 -42.16 6.44 -14.71
N GLY A 12 -42.80 6.95 -13.65
CA GLY A 12 -42.12 7.43 -12.43
C GLY A 12 -41.50 6.30 -11.60
N ASP A 13 -42.20 5.17 -11.51
CA ASP A 13 -41.75 4.01 -10.74
C ASP A 13 -40.56 3.31 -11.41
N ILE A 14 -40.57 3.20 -12.74
CA ILE A 14 -39.46 2.60 -13.51
C ILE A 14 -38.17 3.42 -13.36
N MET A 15 -38.25 4.76 -13.41
CA MET A 15 -37.07 5.61 -13.29
C MET A 15 -36.48 5.56 -11.88
N THR A 16 -37.35 5.57 -10.85
CA THR A 16 -36.94 5.47 -9.44
C THR A 16 -36.25 4.13 -9.14
N ASP A 17 -36.79 3.01 -9.64
CA ASP A 17 -36.17 1.70 -9.46
C ASP A 17 -34.82 1.59 -10.19
N THR A 18 -34.70 2.17 -11.38
CA THR A 18 -33.45 2.16 -12.16
C THR A 18 -32.32 2.91 -11.44
N ILE A 19 -32.61 4.09 -10.87
CA ILE A 19 -31.63 4.86 -10.09
C ILE A 19 -31.23 4.07 -8.83
N ALA A 20 -32.19 3.55 -8.08
CA ALA A 20 -31.93 2.80 -6.86
C ALA A 20 -31.12 1.50 -7.11
N ARG A 21 -31.31 0.84 -8.26
CA ARG A 21 -30.49 -0.32 -8.66
C ARG A 21 -29.05 0.08 -9.02
N THR A 22 -28.89 1.19 -9.72
CA THR A 22 -27.55 1.70 -10.12
C THR A 22 -26.73 2.10 -8.91
N GLU A 23 -27.33 2.81 -7.96
CA GLU A 23 -26.68 3.18 -6.69
C GLU A 23 -26.30 1.95 -5.86
N ARG A 24 -27.20 0.97 -5.73
CA ARG A 24 -26.91 -0.29 -5.03
C ARG A 24 -25.75 -1.06 -5.67
N ARG A 25 -25.67 -1.10 -7.01
CA ARG A 25 -24.54 -1.71 -7.73
C ARG A 25 -23.23 -0.96 -7.49
N ALA A 26 -23.24 0.37 -7.52
CA ALA A 26 -22.05 1.17 -7.22
C ALA A 26 -21.55 0.96 -5.78
N GLN A 27 -22.47 0.93 -4.81
CA GLN A 27 -22.15 0.70 -3.39
C GLN A 27 -21.58 -0.70 -3.14
N THR A 28 -22.15 -1.74 -3.76
CA THR A 28 -21.66 -3.12 -3.63
C THR A 28 -20.29 -3.32 -4.26
N GLY A 29 -20.04 -2.73 -5.44
CA GLY A 29 -18.72 -2.70 -6.07
C GLY A 29 -17.66 -2.03 -5.20
N SER A 30 -18.00 -0.88 -4.59
CA SER A 30 -17.10 -0.17 -3.68
C SER A 30 -16.73 -0.98 -2.44
N ARG A 31 -17.71 -1.63 -1.78
CA ARG A 31 -17.44 -2.48 -0.60
C ARG A 31 -16.53 -3.66 -0.92
N THR A 32 -16.72 -4.27 -2.08
CA THR A 32 -15.90 -5.40 -2.53
C THR A 32 -14.45 -4.95 -2.74
N ALA A 33 -14.23 -3.81 -3.40
CA ALA A 33 -12.89 -3.26 -3.61
C ALA A 33 -12.15 -2.98 -2.27
N TRP A 34 -12.84 -2.41 -1.27
CA TRP A 34 -12.24 -2.20 0.05
C TRP A 34 -11.87 -3.49 0.78
N ARG A 35 -12.68 -4.54 0.64
CA ARG A 35 -12.38 -5.85 1.21
C ARG A 35 -11.21 -6.52 0.51
N VAL A 36 -11.16 -6.45 -0.82
CA VAL A 36 -10.01 -6.95 -1.61
C VAL A 36 -8.74 -6.21 -1.20
N LEU A 37 -8.78 -4.89 -1.04
CA LEU A 37 -7.65 -4.12 -0.52
C LEU A 37 -7.19 -4.64 0.84
N GLY A 38 -8.10 -4.81 1.81
CA GLY A 38 -7.76 -5.33 3.12
C GLY A 38 -7.15 -6.74 3.07
N ALA A 39 -7.73 -7.63 2.26
CA ALA A 39 -7.20 -8.98 2.09
C ALA A 39 -5.78 -8.98 1.49
N LEU A 40 -5.54 -8.17 0.44
CA LEU A 40 -4.22 -8.05 -0.18
C LEU A 40 -3.18 -7.53 0.81
N VAL A 41 -3.53 -6.53 1.62
CA VAL A 41 -2.62 -6.01 2.66
C VAL A 41 -2.29 -7.08 3.69
N LEU A 42 -3.27 -7.88 4.14
CA LEU A 42 -2.99 -8.99 5.08
C LEU A 42 -2.12 -10.08 4.45
N VAL A 43 -2.37 -10.44 3.19
CA VAL A 43 -1.54 -11.41 2.46
C VAL A 43 -0.10 -10.90 2.32
N HIS A 44 0.08 -9.61 1.99
CA HIS A 44 1.40 -8.99 1.95
C HIS A 44 2.14 -9.17 3.28
N PHE A 45 1.54 -8.80 4.42
CA PHE A 45 2.21 -8.94 5.71
C PHE A 45 2.40 -10.39 6.15
N ALA A 46 1.47 -11.28 5.84
CA ALA A 46 1.64 -12.71 6.11
C ALA A 46 2.87 -13.28 5.38
N LEU A 47 3.01 -12.96 4.09
CA LEU A 47 4.17 -13.36 3.29
C LEU A 47 5.46 -12.72 3.81
N LEU A 48 5.43 -11.42 4.12
CA LEU A 48 6.58 -10.69 4.65
C LEU A 48 7.06 -11.25 6.00
N PHE A 49 6.15 -11.51 6.95
CA PHE A 49 6.54 -12.12 8.22
C PHE A 49 7.06 -13.55 8.05
N THR A 50 6.51 -14.29 7.09
CA THR A 50 7.01 -15.62 6.77
C THR A 50 8.41 -15.55 6.15
N SER A 51 8.69 -14.59 5.26
CA SER A 51 10.03 -14.42 4.67
C SER A 51 11.09 -14.08 5.71
N ILE A 52 10.76 -13.20 6.67
CA ILE A 52 11.66 -12.78 7.76
C ILE A 52 12.14 -13.98 8.59
N THR A 53 11.35 -15.06 8.73
CA THR A 53 11.81 -16.27 9.44
C THR A 53 12.96 -17.02 8.76
N PHE A 54 13.22 -16.72 7.48
CA PHE A 54 14.31 -17.31 6.69
C PHE A 54 15.46 -16.33 6.46
N GLU A 55 15.32 -15.07 6.88
CA GLU A 55 16.36 -14.06 6.72
C GLU A 55 17.36 -14.10 7.88
N ALA A 56 18.64 -14.06 7.55
CA ALA A 56 19.67 -13.78 8.54
C ALA A 56 19.82 -12.27 8.68
N MET A 57 19.42 -11.75 9.84
CA MET A 57 19.72 -10.36 10.20
C MET A 57 21.17 -10.27 10.64
N VAL A 58 21.99 -9.60 9.83
CA VAL A 58 23.36 -9.24 10.21
C VAL A 58 23.33 -7.83 10.78
N ASP A 59 23.90 -7.67 11.98
CA ASP A 59 24.02 -6.36 12.64
C ASP A 59 24.72 -5.37 11.69
N PRO A 60 24.15 -4.18 11.44
CA PRO A 60 24.81 -3.13 10.67
C PRO A 60 26.18 -2.71 11.20
N ALA A 61 26.46 -2.94 12.50
CA ALA A 61 27.75 -2.69 13.14
C ALA A 61 28.72 -3.88 13.07
N ALA A 62 28.33 -5.00 12.43
CA ALA A 62 29.18 -6.18 12.31
C ALA A 62 30.45 -5.90 11.49
N THR A 63 31.57 -6.42 11.97
CA THR A 63 32.84 -6.41 11.23
C THR A 63 32.73 -7.26 9.96
N PRO A 64 33.55 -6.99 8.92
CA PRO A 64 33.52 -7.78 7.68
C PRO A 64 33.64 -9.29 7.90
N ALA A 65 34.50 -9.72 8.84
CA ALA A 65 34.65 -11.13 9.19
C ALA A 65 33.38 -11.72 9.79
N GLN A 66 32.64 -10.97 10.63
CA GLN A 66 31.36 -11.41 11.19
C GLN A 66 30.28 -11.51 10.11
N VAL A 67 30.22 -10.55 9.17
CA VAL A 67 29.28 -10.61 8.03
C VAL A 67 29.55 -11.85 7.19
N ALA A 68 30.80 -12.07 6.79
CA ALA A 68 31.20 -13.23 5.99
C ALA A 68 30.91 -14.55 6.72
N HIS A 69 31.24 -14.62 8.01
CA HIS A 69 30.93 -15.79 8.84
C HIS A 69 29.42 -16.04 8.91
N ALA A 70 28.60 -15.02 9.18
CA ALA A 70 27.16 -15.17 9.23
C ALA A 70 26.61 -15.72 7.90
N TYR A 71 27.04 -15.15 6.77
CA TYR A 71 26.58 -15.55 5.44
C TYR A 71 27.07 -16.93 4.99
N ALA A 72 28.26 -17.36 5.41
CA ALA A 72 28.79 -18.68 5.07
C ALA A 72 28.04 -19.85 5.75
N HIS A 73 27.26 -19.58 6.79
CA HIS A 73 26.52 -20.60 7.54
C HIS A 73 25.01 -20.61 7.24
N ILE A 74 24.54 -19.74 6.35
CA ILE A 74 23.14 -19.72 5.93
C ILE A 74 22.94 -20.77 4.85
N ASP A 75 21.91 -21.60 4.99
CA ASP A 75 21.47 -22.47 3.89
C ASP A 75 21.01 -21.62 2.68
N PRO A 76 21.72 -21.66 1.53
CA PRO A 76 21.38 -20.86 0.36
C PRO A 76 19.97 -21.14 -0.19
N ALA A 77 19.48 -22.36 -0.05
CA ALA A 77 18.16 -22.74 -0.52
C ALA A 77 17.06 -22.10 0.32
N LEU A 78 17.21 -22.13 1.66
CA LEU A 78 16.28 -21.46 2.57
C LEU A 78 16.31 -19.95 2.41
N ALA A 79 17.48 -19.34 2.27
CA ALA A 79 17.61 -17.90 2.02
C ALA A 79 16.92 -17.50 0.70
N SER A 80 17.14 -18.28 -0.37
CA SER A 80 16.50 -18.03 -1.67
C SER A 80 14.98 -18.16 -1.59
N PHE A 81 14.49 -19.16 -0.85
CA PHE A 81 13.06 -19.33 -0.60
C PHE A 81 12.45 -18.13 0.14
N GLY A 82 13.12 -17.65 1.20
CA GLY A 82 12.75 -16.42 1.90
C GLY A 82 12.63 -15.22 0.94
N MET A 83 13.63 -15.02 0.09
CA MET A 83 13.64 -13.92 -0.90
C MET A 83 12.51 -14.04 -1.94
N TYR A 84 12.12 -15.25 -2.35
CA TYR A 84 10.96 -15.44 -3.23
C TYR A 84 9.64 -15.08 -2.53
N LEU A 85 9.48 -15.47 -1.25
CA LEU A 85 8.31 -15.08 -0.46
C LEU A 85 8.24 -13.56 -0.28
N GLU A 86 9.38 -12.94 0.03
CA GLU A 86 9.48 -11.49 0.19
C GLU A 86 9.14 -10.76 -1.12
N THR A 87 9.73 -11.18 -2.25
CA THR A 87 9.39 -10.67 -3.58
C THR A 87 7.88 -10.77 -3.84
N GLY A 88 7.28 -11.93 -3.55
CA GLY A 88 5.84 -12.15 -3.67
C GLY A 88 5.04 -11.17 -2.79
N ALA A 89 5.47 -10.93 -1.56
CA ALA A 89 4.86 -9.96 -0.66
C ALA A 89 4.84 -8.56 -1.29
N PHE A 90 5.96 -8.09 -1.86
CA PHE A 90 6.06 -6.77 -2.47
C PHE A 90 5.26 -6.63 -3.77
N LEU A 91 5.15 -7.69 -4.56
CA LEU A 91 4.25 -7.72 -5.73
C LEU A 91 2.78 -7.63 -5.32
N VAL A 92 2.38 -8.34 -4.26
CA VAL A 92 1.03 -8.21 -3.68
C VAL A 92 0.78 -6.79 -3.17
N PHE A 93 1.77 -6.17 -2.51
CA PHE A 93 1.68 -4.79 -2.07
C PHE A 93 1.54 -3.81 -3.24
N ALA A 94 2.24 -4.01 -4.36
CA ALA A 94 2.08 -3.16 -5.54
C ALA A 94 0.63 -3.18 -6.07
N VAL A 95 0.00 -4.35 -6.10
CA VAL A 95 -1.43 -4.50 -6.48
C VAL A 95 -2.33 -3.81 -5.44
N ALA A 96 -2.06 -3.99 -4.15
CA ALA A 96 -2.79 -3.32 -3.07
C ALA A 96 -2.69 -1.79 -3.18
N ALA A 97 -1.48 -1.26 -3.44
CA ALA A 97 -1.23 0.17 -3.60
C ALA A 97 -1.97 0.73 -4.82
N ALA A 98 -1.95 0.03 -5.96
CA ALA A 98 -2.71 0.44 -7.14
C ALA A 98 -4.23 0.50 -6.86
N LEU A 99 -4.77 -0.46 -6.11
CA LEU A 99 -6.16 -0.47 -5.70
C LEU A 99 -6.49 0.66 -4.71
N ALA A 100 -5.63 0.89 -3.72
CA ALA A 100 -5.75 2.01 -2.80
C ALA A 100 -5.75 3.35 -3.55
N PHE A 101 -4.80 3.55 -4.48
CA PHE A 101 -4.78 4.72 -5.35
C PHE A 101 -6.12 4.95 -6.04
N ARG A 102 -6.69 3.92 -6.68
CA ARG A 102 -8.00 4.02 -7.35
C ARG A 102 -9.12 4.42 -6.39
N LEU A 103 -9.11 3.91 -5.16
CA LEU A 103 -10.11 4.22 -4.14
C LEU A 103 -9.99 5.64 -3.57
N PHE A 104 -8.77 6.17 -3.46
CA PHE A 104 -8.50 7.49 -2.90
C PHE A 104 -8.47 8.62 -3.96
N ALA A 105 -8.14 8.30 -5.22
CA ALA A 105 -8.03 9.27 -6.31
C ALA A 105 -9.38 9.72 -6.89
N THR A 106 -10.52 9.27 -6.34
CA THR A 106 -11.86 9.65 -6.83
C THR A 106 -12.27 11.08 -6.48
N ARG A 107 -11.53 11.75 -5.58
CA ARG A 107 -11.83 13.10 -5.08
C ARG A 107 -10.92 14.13 -5.78
N PRO A 108 -11.43 15.26 -6.31
CA PRO A 108 -10.58 16.26 -6.96
C PRO A 108 -9.68 17.02 -5.97
N GLY A 109 -8.75 17.82 -6.50
CA GLY A 109 -7.90 18.72 -5.72
C GLY A 109 -6.79 17.99 -4.94
N VAL A 110 -6.54 18.41 -3.70
CA VAL A 110 -5.43 17.93 -2.86
C VAL A 110 -5.47 16.41 -2.67
N ALA A 111 -6.65 15.82 -2.49
CA ALA A 111 -6.80 14.39 -2.26
C ALA A 111 -6.26 13.54 -3.43
N ARG A 112 -6.51 13.97 -4.68
CA ARG A 112 -6.00 13.29 -5.89
C ARG A 112 -4.50 13.41 -6.01
N HIS A 113 -3.94 14.61 -5.81
CA HIS A 113 -2.49 14.81 -5.89
C HIS A 113 -1.75 13.98 -4.84
N ALA A 114 -2.28 13.93 -3.62
CA ALA A 114 -1.73 13.10 -2.55
C ALA A 114 -1.85 11.60 -2.87
N ALA A 115 -2.96 11.14 -3.47
CA ALA A 115 -3.10 9.76 -3.94
C ALA A 115 -2.08 9.43 -5.05
N THR A 116 -1.85 10.35 -5.99
CA THR A 116 -0.83 10.20 -7.03
C THR A 116 0.57 10.12 -6.43
N ALA A 117 0.90 10.99 -5.47
CA ALA A 117 2.17 10.93 -4.75
C ALA A 117 2.33 9.59 -4.02
N PHE A 118 1.27 9.09 -3.38
CA PHE A 118 1.27 7.77 -2.74
C PHE A 118 1.65 6.66 -3.71
N ILE A 119 1.01 6.56 -4.88
CA ILE A 119 1.30 5.45 -5.81
C ILE A 119 2.70 5.55 -6.41
N VAL A 120 3.18 6.75 -6.69
CA VAL A 120 4.56 6.97 -7.17
C VAL A 120 5.57 6.52 -6.11
N LEU A 121 5.39 6.93 -4.85
CA LEU A 121 6.29 6.58 -3.75
C LEU A 121 6.20 5.10 -3.36
N ALA A 122 5.00 4.51 -3.37
CA ALA A 122 4.80 3.08 -3.15
C ALA A 122 5.47 2.24 -4.25
N THR A 123 5.41 2.70 -5.51
CA THR A 123 6.10 2.05 -6.63
C THR A 123 7.61 2.15 -6.46
N ALA A 124 8.13 3.32 -6.09
CA ALA A 124 9.55 3.52 -5.80
C ALA A 124 10.03 2.62 -4.65
N TYR A 125 9.23 2.47 -3.60
CA TYR A 125 9.50 1.56 -2.48
C TYR A 125 9.60 0.09 -2.93
N VAL A 126 8.62 -0.40 -3.69
CA VAL A 126 8.63 -1.77 -4.25
C VAL A 126 9.84 -1.97 -5.17
N ALA A 127 10.09 -1.02 -6.08
CA ALA A 127 11.20 -1.10 -7.02
C ALA A 127 12.55 -1.10 -6.31
N ALA A 128 12.75 -0.23 -5.32
CA ALA A 128 13.99 -0.18 -4.53
C ALA A 128 14.21 -1.47 -3.74
N THR A 129 13.15 -2.09 -3.22
CA THR A 129 13.25 -3.36 -2.50
C THR A 129 13.71 -4.49 -3.43
N ILE A 130 13.04 -4.64 -4.58
CA ILE A 130 13.35 -5.72 -5.52
C ILE A 130 14.73 -5.50 -6.19
N ALA A 131 15.06 -4.25 -6.57
CA ALA A 131 16.27 -3.97 -7.34
C ALA A 131 17.53 -3.85 -6.47
N VAL A 132 17.42 -3.29 -5.27
CA VAL A 132 18.58 -2.97 -4.41
C VAL A 132 18.62 -3.85 -3.15
N GLY A 133 17.49 -4.40 -2.71
CA GLY A 133 17.46 -5.30 -1.56
C GLY A 133 17.99 -6.70 -1.90
N PHE A 134 17.41 -7.35 -2.91
CA PHE A 134 17.65 -8.78 -3.15
C PHE A 134 18.96 -9.12 -3.86
N PRO A 135 19.33 -8.48 -4.99
CA PRO A 135 20.52 -8.91 -5.72
C PRO A 135 21.82 -8.80 -4.89
N PRO A 136 22.05 -7.73 -4.11
CA PRO A 136 23.20 -7.68 -3.22
C PRO A 136 23.18 -8.75 -2.12
N ALA A 137 22.00 -9.07 -1.55
CA ALA A 137 21.87 -10.12 -0.54
C ALA A 137 22.31 -11.49 -1.10
N VAL A 138 21.76 -11.88 -2.25
CA VAL A 138 22.12 -13.14 -2.93
C VAL A 138 23.61 -13.18 -3.26
N ALA A 139 24.14 -12.08 -3.83
CA ALA A 139 25.54 -11.99 -4.21
C ALA A 139 26.47 -12.14 -3.00
N ALA A 140 26.15 -11.49 -1.87
CA ALA A 140 26.94 -11.56 -0.65
C ALA A 140 26.89 -12.98 -0.03
N ILE A 141 25.72 -13.61 0.03
CA ILE A 141 25.57 -14.99 0.52
C ILE A 141 26.37 -15.96 -0.35
N HIS A 142 26.22 -15.87 -1.68
CA HIS A 142 26.94 -16.74 -2.61
C HIS A 142 28.46 -16.54 -2.54
N ALA A 143 28.92 -15.29 -2.49
CA ALA A 143 30.34 -14.97 -2.34
C ALA A 143 30.93 -15.52 -1.03
N ALA A 144 30.18 -15.46 0.08
CA ALA A 144 30.61 -16.05 1.35
C ALA A 144 30.80 -17.57 1.27
N HIS A 145 29.90 -18.27 0.58
CA HIS A 145 30.01 -19.73 0.36
C HIS A 145 31.21 -20.13 -0.51
N LEU A 146 31.65 -19.25 -1.41
CA LEU A 146 32.83 -19.46 -2.24
C LEU A 146 34.14 -19.03 -1.54
N GLY A 147 34.07 -18.54 -0.30
CA GLY A 147 35.25 -18.07 0.43
C GLY A 147 35.84 -16.77 -0.13
N ALA A 148 34.99 -15.90 -0.70
CA ALA A 148 35.42 -14.58 -1.16
C ALA A 148 35.94 -13.71 0.00
N ASP A 149 36.65 -12.64 -0.35
CA ASP A 149 37.17 -11.67 0.62
C ASP A 149 36.05 -11.09 1.51
N PRO A 150 36.16 -11.18 2.85
CA PRO A 150 35.18 -10.63 3.77
C PRO A 150 34.89 -9.14 3.56
N VAL A 151 35.88 -8.35 3.14
CA VAL A 151 35.68 -6.91 2.88
C VAL A 151 34.75 -6.70 1.70
N ALA A 152 34.93 -7.44 0.60
CA ALA A 152 34.05 -7.39 -0.56
C ALA A 152 32.61 -7.81 -0.21
N ILE A 153 32.44 -8.88 0.58
CA ILE A 153 31.11 -9.33 1.05
C ILE A 153 30.43 -8.23 1.88
N ALA A 154 31.17 -7.61 2.81
CA ALA A 154 30.66 -6.53 3.63
C ALA A 154 30.28 -5.29 2.82
N MET A 155 31.07 -4.94 1.79
CA MET A 155 30.73 -3.84 0.87
C MET A 155 29.39 -4.08 0.16
N VAL A 156 29.14 -5.30 -0.32
CA VAL A 156 27.86 -5.66 -0.95
C VAL A 156 26.71 -5.60 0.05
N ASN A 157 26.91 -6.08 1.28
CA ASN A 157 25.93 -5.94 2.36
C ASN A 157 25.64 -4.46 2.70
N ASN A 158 26.65 -3.59 2.67
CA ASN A 158 26.46 -2.17 2.92
C ASN A 158 25.62 -1.48 1.84
N ILE A 159 25.70 -1.93 0.57
CA ILE A 159 24.80 -1.46 -0.50
C ILE A 159 23.35 -1.84 -0.18
N ARG A 160 23.09 -3.08 0.27
CA ARG A 160 21.76 -3.51 0.74
C ARG A 160 21.25 -2.62 1.87
N ASN A 161 22.08 -2.38 2.88
CA ASN A 161 21.73 -1.55 4.04
C ASN A 161 21.44 -0.09 3.64
N ALA A 162 22.23 0.48 2.73
CA ALA A 162 21.95 1.81 2.18
C ALA A 162 20.63 1.84 1.39
N GLY A 163 20.35 0.79 0.62
CA GLY A 163 19.07 0.60 -0.07
C GLY A 163 17.88 0.54 0.89
N TYR A 164 18.05 -0.11 2.05
CA TYR A 164 17.03 -0.18 3.09
C TYR A 164 16.63 1.20 3.63
N VAL A 165 17.58 2.13 3.80
CA VAL A 165 17.26 3.51 4.22
C VAL A 165 16.34 4.21 3.20
N LEU A 166 16.62 4.06 1.90
CA LEU A 166 15.77 4.60 0.84
C LEU A 166 14.38 3.96 0.84
N GLN A 167 14.30 2.65 1.08
CA GLN A 167 13.04 1.91 1.19
C GLN A 167 12.20 2.45 2.36
N VAL A 168 12.79 2.62 3.55
CA VAL A 168 12.10 3.18 4.73
C VAL A 168 11.61 4.60 4.43
N ALA A 169 12.43 5.45 3.83
CA ALA A 169 12.05 6.83 3.50
C ALA A 169 10.89 6.89 2.49
N THR A 170 10.94 6.09 1.42
CA THR A 170 9.88 6.06 0.39
C THR A 170 8.59 5.45 0.93
N TYR A 171 8.66 4.41 1.75
CA TYR A 171 7.51 3.82 2.44
C TYR A 171 6.85 4.79 3.42
N ALA A 172 7.65 5.50 4.23
CA ALA A 172 7.17 6.53 5.15
C ALA A 172 6.48 7.66 4.39
N ALA A 173 7.10 8.18 3.33
CA ALA A 173 6.54 9.23 2.49
C ALA A 173 5.24 8.78 1.78
N ALA A 174 5.19 7.54 1.28
CA ALA A 174 3.97 6.96 0.72
C ALA A 174 2.84 6.92 1.78
N THR A 175 3.15 6.49 2.99
CA THR A 175 2.20 6.42 4.10
C THR A 175 1.66 7.81 4.47
N ILE A 176 2.52 8.83 4.52
CA ILE A 176 2.11 10.24 4.73
C ILE A 176 1.17 10.68 3.61
N ALA A 177 1.54 10.45 2.35
CA ALA A 177 0.75 10.85 1.19
C ALA A 177 -0.65 10.20 1.19
N LEU A 178 -0.74 8.92 1.55
CA LEU A 178 -2.02 8.24 1.75
C LEU A 178 -2.84 8.86 2.89
N GLY A 179 -2.17 9.23 3.98
CA GLY A 179 -2.76 9.95 5.11
C GLY A 179 -3.41 11.26 4.69
N VAL A 180 -2.63 12.12 4.01
CA VAL A 180 -3.09 13.40 3.46
C VAL A 180 -4.27 13.20 2.51
N SER A 181 -4.20 12.20 1.63
CA SER A 181 -5.30 11.88 0.71
C SER A 181 -6.57 11.51 1.46
N SER A 182 -6.47 10.69 2.52
CA SER A 182 -7.60 10.30 3.36
C SER A 182 -8.21 11.46 4.14
N ILE A 183 -7.38 12.36 4.70
CA ILE A 183 -7.82 13.57 5.42
C ILE A 183 -8.55 14.51 4.45
N ALA A 184 -7.92 14.87 3.33
CA ALA A 184 -8.48 15.78 2.33
C ALA A 184 -9.76 15.21 1.69
N GLY A 185 -9.79 13.89 1.45
CA GLY A 185 -10.96 13.18 0.93
C GLY A 185 -12.06 12.93 1.96
N ARG A 186 -11.83 13.21 3.25
CA ARG A 186 -12.76 12.91 4.37
C ARG A 186 -13.29 11.46 4.34
N THR A 187 -12.49 10.50 3.89
CA THR A 187 -12.93 9.09 3.76
C THR A 187 -13.10 8.47 5.14
N ARG A 188 -12.04 8.54 5.96
CA ARG A 188 -12.06 8.32 7.42
C ARG A 188 -10.89 9.07 8.05
N VAL A 189 -11.19 10.17 8.72
CA VAL A 189 -10.21 11.14 9.21
C VAL A 189 -9.19 10.50 10.17
N TRP A 190 -9.60 9.53 10.99
CA TRP A 190 -8.69 8.82 11.90
C TRP A 190 -7.66 7.94 11.18
N TRP A 191 -8.03 7.32 10.05
CA TRP A 191 -7.06 6.61 9.19
C TRP A 191 -6.04 7.59 8.65
N GLY A 192 -6.52 8.73 8.17
CA GLY A 192 -5.67 9.76 7.62
C GLY A 192 -4.64 10.29 8.60
N TRP A 193 -5.08 10.64 9.82
CA TRP A 193 -4.16 11.09 10.88
C TRP A 193 -3.22 9.99 11.35
N GLY A 194 -3.69 8.76 11.52
CA GLY A 194 -2.84 7.63 11.89
C GLY A 194 -1.70 7.43 10.89
N ALA A 195 -2.01 7.42 9.59
CA ALA A 195 -1.01 7.29 8.53
C ALA A 195 -0.02 8.47 8.53
N ALA A 196 -0.53 9.70 8.64
CA ALA A 196 0.31 10.90 8.63
C ALA A 196 1.28 10.93 9.82
N ILE A 197 0.80 10.62 11.02
CA ILE A 197 1.63 10.59 12.24
C ILE A 197 2.67 9.47 12.13
N ILE A 198 2.24 8.25 11.85
CA ILE A 198 3.14 7.09 11.85
C ILE A 198 4.14 7.15 10.69
N GLY A 199 3.72 7.62 9.51
CA GLY A 199 4.63 7.89 8.40
C GLY A 199 5.64 8.97 8.75
N THR A 200 5.23 10.06 9.42
CA THR A 200 6.17 11.12 9.86
C THR A 200 7.16 10.59 10.89
N LEU A 201 6.67 9.84 11.89
CA LEU A 201 7.53 9.20 12.89
C LEU A 201 8.53 8.25 12.23
N THR A 202 8.10 7.48 11.23
CA THR A 202 8.96 6.56 10.49
C THR A 202 10.01 7.29 9.66
N LEU A 203 9.65 8.42 9.05
CA LEU A 203 10.60 9.21 8.29
C LEU A 203 11.69 9.83 9.18
N ILE A 204 11.31 10.33 10.36
CA ILE A 204 12.24 11.00 11.28
C ILE A 204 13.07 9.97 12.06
N ALA A 205 12.40 9.02 12.71
CA ALA A 205 13.05 8.04 13.58
C ALA A 205 13.76 6.93 12.79
N GLY A 206 13.34 6.66 11.55
CA GLY A 206 13.97 5.63 10.71
C GLY A 206 15.42 5.93 10.35
N ALA A 207 15.88 7.18 10.48
CA ALA A 207 17.28 7.56 10.35
C ALA A 207 18.15 7.11 11.54
N VAL A 208 17.53 6.84 12.71
CA VAL A 208 18.22 6.46 13.94
C VAL A 208 18.01 4.97 14.24
N ASP A 209 16.76 4.53 14.20
CA ASP A 209 16.36 3.13 14.37
C ASP A 209 15.23 2.83 13.36
N PRO A 210 15.51 2.14 12.26
CA PRO A 210 14.50 1.82 11.26
C PRO A 210 13.52 0.71 11.72
N ASN A 211 13.84 -0.06 12.75
CA ASN A 211 13.07 -1.25 13.12
C ASN A 211 11.77 -0.88 13.84
N LEU A 212 11.84 -0.12 14.94
CA LEU A 212 10.66 0.22 15.73
C LEU A 212 9.60 1.01 14.94
N PRO A 213 9.93 2.09 14.22
CA PRO A 213 8.97 2.84 13.43
C PRO A 213 8.43 2.02 12.25
N GLY A 214 9.27 1.16 11.66
CA GLY A 214 8.86 0.18 10.66
C GLY A 214 7.76 -0.72 11.20
N MET A 215 7.99 -1.37 12.35
CA MET A 215 7.01 -2.24 13.02
C MET A 215 5.70 -1.52 13.36
N LEU A 216 5.77 -0.28 13.86
CA LEU A 216 4.58 0.53 14.13
C LEU A 216 3.78 0.81 12.85
N THR A 217 4.47 1.08 11.75
CA THR A 217 3.82 1.28 10.44
C THR A 217 3.16 0.00 9.95
N MET A 218 3.83 -1.15 10.08
CA MET A 218 3.25 -2.45 9.74
C MET A 218 1.99 -2.74 10.58
N ALA A 219 2.06 -2.52 11.90
CA ALA A 219 0.93 -2.71 12.80
C ALA A 219 -0.25 -1.81 12.41
N TRP A 220 0.01 -0.55 12.04
CA TRP A 220 -1.01 0.36 11.56
C TRP A 220 -1.68 -0.13 10.27
N TRP A 221 -0.91 -0.62 9.30
CA TRP A 221 -1.48 -1.20 8.07
C TRP A 221 -2.32 -2.45 8.35
N VAL A 222 -1.92 -3.31 9.28
CA VAL A 222 -2.71 -4.48 9.69
C VAL A 222 -4.04 -4.03 10.32
N VAL A 223 -4.01 -3.04 11.23
CA VAL A 223 -5.22 -2.46 11.81
C VAL A 223 -6.12 -1.85 10.73
N LEU A 224 -5.55 -1.13 9.76
CA LEU A 224 -6.28 -0.59 8.62
C LEU A 224 -6.94 -1.71 7.81
N ALA A 225 -6.19 -2.75 7.45
CA ALA A 225 -6.65 -3.89 6.67
C ALA A 225 -7.81 -4.63 7.33
N VAL A 226 -7.68 -4.94 8.62
CA VAL A 226 -8.77 -5.54 9.42
C VAL A 226 -9.98 -4.60 9.46
N SER A 227 -9.77 -3.31 9.66
CA SER A 227 -10.87 -2.34 9.75
C SER A 227 -11.65 -2.19 8.44
N VAL A 228 -11.01 -2.28 7.26
CA VAL A 228 -11.70 -2.25 5.95
C VAL A 228 -12.40 -3.57 5.65
N LEU A 229 -11.91 -4.70 6.15
CA LEU A 229 -12.57 -6.01 6.02
C LEU A 229 -13.86 -6.07 6.85
N VAL A 230 -13.80 -5.64 8.11
CA VAL A 230 -14.94 -5.68 9.03
C VAL A 230 -15.96 -4.59 8.70
N ARG A 231 -15.50 -3.37 8.42
CA ARG A 231 -16.36 -2.20 8.16
C ARG A 231 -15.89 -1.42 6.94
N PRO A 232 -16.10 -1.93 5.71
CA PRO A 232 -15.69 -1.22 4.50
C PRO A 232 -16.37 0.16 4.43
N PRO A 233 -15.65 1.23 4.05
CA PRO A 233 -16.25 2.53 3.77
C PRO A 233 -17.35 2.39 2.72
N VAL A 234 -18.49 3.03 2.98
CA VAL A 234 -19.56 3.15 1.99
C VAL A 234 -19.29 4.44 1.23
N ALA A 235 -19.07 4.33 -0.09
CA ALA A 235 -19.02 5.51 -0.94
C ALA A 235 -20.34 6.28 -0.75
N ARG A 236 -20.25 7.52 -0.24
CA ARG A 236 -21.41 8.43 -0.29
C ARG A 236 -21.67 8.69 -1.77
N ALA A 237 -22.85 8.33 -2.25
CA ALA A 237 -23.31 8.81 -3.54
C ALA A 237 -23.17 10.33 -3.51
N ALA A 238 -22.49 10.90 -4.52
CA ALA A 238 -22.52 12.34 -4.71
C ALA A 238 -23.99 12.67 -4.94
N VAL A 239 -24.64 13.25 -3.92
CA VAL A 239 -25.99 13.78 -4.08
C VAL A 239 -25.83 14.89 -5.11
N ALA A 240 -26.28 14.66 -6.33
CA ALA A 240 -26.34 15.69 -7.34
C ALA A 240 -27.24 16.78 -6.77
N THR A 241 -26.66 17.90 -6.34
CA THR A 241 -27.42 19.05 -5.88
C THR A 241 -28.23 19.57 -7.06
N PRO A 242 -29.57 19.65 -6.97
CA PRO A 242 -30.42 20.07 -8.09
C PRO A 242 -30.13 21.48 -8.64
N ASP A 243 -29.37 22.30 -7.90
CA ASP A 243 -29.11 23.71 -8.23
C ASP A 243 -28.23 23.94 -9.45
N ASP A 244 -27.49 22.94 -9.94
CA ASP A 244 -26.64 23.13 -11.14
C ASP A 244 -27.45 23.21 -12.46
N LYS A 245 -28.78 23.09 -12.42
CA LYS A 245 -29.65 23.15 -13.62
C LYS A 245 -30.44 24.44 -13.82
N VAL A 246 -30.41 25.39 -12.88
CA VAL A 246 -31.28 26.59 -12.94
C VAL A 246 -30.57 27.84 -13.49
N GLY A 247 -29.23 27.81 -13.63
CA GLY A 247 -28.44 29.02 -13.91
C GLY A 247 -28.20 29.42 -15.37
N ASP A 248 -28.51 28.59 -16.37
CA ASP A 248 -27.99 28.80 -17.75
C ASP A 248 -29.08 28.80 -18.84
N GLN A 249 -30.29 29.27 -18.52
CA GLN A 249 -31.37 29.45 -19.51
C GLN A 249 -31.70 30.92 -19.82
N GLY A 250 -30.85 31.88 -19.44
CA GLY A 250 -31.19 33.30 -19.53
C GLY A 250 -30.04 34.24 -19.85
N ALA A 251 -29.42 34.08 -21.03
CA ALA A 251 -28.66 35.15 -21.67
C ALA A 251 -28.75 34.99 -23.20
N LEU A 252 -29.84 35.50 -23.77
CA LEU A 252 -29.94 35.92 -25.18
C LEU A 252 -29.77 37.43 -25.23
#